data_AF-A0A919JW11-F1
#
_entry.id   AF-A0A919JW11-F1
#
_cell.length_a   1.000
_cell.length_b   1.000
_cell.length_c   1.000
_cell.angle_alpha   90.00
_cell.angle_beta   90.00
_cell.angle_gamma   90.00
#
_symmetry.space_group_name_H-M   'P 1'
#
loop_
_entity.id
_entity.type
_entity.pdbx_description
1 polymer ?
#
loop_
_entity_poly.entity_id
_entity_poly.type
_entity_poly.pdbx_seq_one_letter_code
_entity_poly.pdbx_strand_id
1 'polypeptide(L)'
;MCYLEGEFRTGQSDVLLESLKIDGVDEPITFWMSASQFELWKHTHLTVDVVPGRGAGFSLEAPEGVRFLIRSRLLTEQELAELG
;
A
#
# COMPACT_ATOMS: atom_id res chain seq x y z
N MET A 1 -3.41 -4.44 -4.10
CA MET A 1 -3.12 -4.81 -5.50
C MET A 1 -1.82 -4.12 -5.87
N CYS A 2 -0.97 -4.78 -6.64
CA CYS A 2 0.28 -4.25 -7.16
C CYS A 2 0.24 -4.27 -8.69
N TYR A 3 0.60 -3.16 -9.33
CA TYR A 3 0.58 -2.96 -10.78
C TYR A 3 1.92 -2.38 -11.21
N LEU A 4 2.31 -2.56 -12.49
CA LEU A 4 3.43 -1.79 -13.02
C LEU A 4 3.06 -0.31 -13.08
N GLU A 5 4.07 0.55 -12.99
CA GLU A 5 3.88 2.00 -13.11
C GLU A 5 3.15 2.32 -14.42
N GLY A 6 2.11 3.15 -14.34
CA GLY A 6 1.28 3.52 -15.47
C GLY A 6 0.20 2.51 -15.89
N GLU A 7 0.17 1.28 -15.37
CA GLU A 7 -0.90 0.30 -15.67
C GLU A 7 -2.17 0.52 -14.85
N PHE A 8 -2.06 1.20 -13.71
CA PHE A 8 -3.20 1.64 -12.93
C PHE A 8 -3.28 3.17 -12.96
N ARG A 9 -4.43 3.71 -13.39
CA ARG A 9 -4.66 5.16 -13.43
C ARG A 9 -5.22 5.65 -12.11
N THR A 10 -4.44 6.48 -11.41
CA THR A 10 -4.88 7.20 -10.22
C THR A 10 -5.56 8.52 -10.60
N GLY A 11 -6.39 9.05 -9.70
CA GLY A 11 -7.09 10.31 -9.89
C GLY A 11 -7.37 11.06 -8.60
N GLN A 12 -8.30 12.01 -8.65
CA GLN A 12 -8.62 12.88 -7.50
C GLN A 12 -9.24 12.12 -6.31
N SER A 13 -9.72 10.91 -6.53
CA SER A 13 -10.29 10.04 -5.49
C SER A 13 -9.27 9.08 -4.89
N ASP A 14 -8.00 9.17 -5.28
CA ASP A 14 -6.91 8.32 -4.78
C ASP A 14 -5.90 9.19 -4.01
N VAL A 15 -5.59 8.77 -2.80
CA VAL A 15 -4.62 9.41 -1.92
C VAL A 15 -3.31 8.65 -2.04
N LEU A 16 -2.25 9.34 -2.44
CA LEU A 16 -0.88 8.83 -2.35
C LEU A 16 -0.49 8.82 -0.87
N LEU A 17 -0.30 7.62 -0.31
CA LEU A 17 0.11 7.45 1.08
C LEU A 17 1.62 7.64 1.24
N GLU A 18 2.40 7.04 0.34
CA GLU A 18 3.85 7.04 0.42
C GLU A 18 4.49 6.70 -0.93
N SER A 19 5.71 7.18 -1.14
CA SER A 19 6.61 6.84 -2.23
C SER A 19 7.87 6.20 -1.64
N LEU A 20 7.86 4.87 -1.51
CA LEU A 20 8.93 4.11 -0.86
C LEU A 20 10.12 3.92 -1.79
N LYS A 21 11.31 4.31 -1.32
CA LYS A 21 12.58 3.92 -1.95
C LYS A 21 13.03 2.59 -1.37
N ILE A 22 13.27 1.61 -2.24
CA ILE A 22 13.73 0.27 -1.87
C ILE A 22 15.09 0.06 -2.51
N ASP A 23 16.08 -0.36 -1.71
CA ASP A 23 17.42 -0.67 -2.21
C ASP A 23 17.35 -1.73 -3.32
N GLY A 24 17.98 -1.44 -4.47
CA GLY A 24 17.96 -2.31 -5.64
C GLY A 24 16.75 -2.14 -6.56
N VAL A 25 15.85 -1.19 -6.27
CA VAL A 25 14.77 -0.77 -7.17
C VAL A 25 15.04 0.67 -7.60
N ASP A 26 15.19 0.89 -8.91
CA ASP A 26 15.57 2.20 -9.46
C ASP A 26 14.47 3.26 -9.25
N GLU A 27 13.21 2.86 -9.40
CA GLU A 27 12.04 3.73 -9.28
C GLU A 27 11.36 3.53 -7.91
N PRO A 28 10.87 4.61 -7.29
CA PRO A 28 10.17 4.48 -6.01
C PRO A 28 8.82 3.78 -6.20
N ILE A 29 8.47 2.93 -5.24
CA ILE A 29 7.19 2.21 -5.25
C ILE A 29 6.14 3.07 -4.57
N THR A 30 5.06 3.39 -5.29
CA THR A 30 3.99 4.24 -4.77
C THR A 30 2.85 3.43 -4.16
N PHE A 31 2.37 3.87 -3.00
CA PHE A 31 1.25 3.26 -2.29
C PHE A 31 0.04 4.19 -2.31
N TRP A 32 -1.07 3.69 -2.84
CA TRP A 32 -2.28 4.47 -3.03
C TRP A 32 -3.45 3.83 -2.27
N MET A 33 -4.38 4.67 -1.83
CA MET A 33 -5.62 4.26 -1.18
C MET A 33 -6.76 5.17 -1.63
N SER A 34 -7.98 4.63 -1.78
CA SER A 34 -9.12 5.49 -2.11
C SER A 34 -9.36 6.51 -0.99
N ALA A 35 -9.82 7.71 -1.32
CA ALA A 35 -10.11 8.76 -0.34
C ALA A 35 -11.10 8.29 0.74
N SER A 36 -12.09 7.47 0.38
CA SER A 36 -13.05 6.90 1.33
C SER A 36 -12.41 5.91 2.31
N GLN A 37 -11.45 5.10 1.86
CA GLN A 37 -10.70 4.20 2.74
C GLN A 37 -9.72 4.99 3.60
N PHE A 38 -9.08 6.01 3.02
CA PHE A 38 -8.16 6.87 3.73
C PHE A 38 -8.84 7.55 4.92
N GLU A 39 -10.03 8.13 4.74
CA GLU A 39 -10.75 8.74 5.87
C GLU A 39 -11.04 7.76 7.01
N LEU A 40 -11.27 6.49 6.67
CA LEU A 40 -11.50 5.44 7.67
C LEU A 40 -10.21 4.95 8.32
N TRP A 41 -9.07 4.95 7.62
CA TRP A 41 -7.84 4.24 8.05
C TRP A 41 -6.64 5.15 8.30
N LYS A 42 -6.73 6.46 8.09
CA LYS A 42 -5.61 7.43 8.27
C LYS A 42 -4.97 7.44 9.67
N HIS A 43 -5.63 6.86 10.66
CA HIS A 43 -5.15 6.73 12.03
C HIS A 43 -4.54 5.34 12.32
N THR A 44 -4.15 4.61 11.27
CA THR A 44 -3.58 3.26 11.36
C THR A 44 -2.19 3.17 10.75
N HIS A 45 -1.32 2.41 11.41
CA HIS A 45 -0.08 1.92 10.80
C HIS A 45 -0.44 0.72 9.93
N LEU A 46 -0.07 0.77 8.66
CA LEU A 46 -0.28 -0.32 7.70
C LEU A 46 1.03 -1.04 7.42
N THR A 47 1.04 -2.35 7.58
CA THR A 47 2.14 -3.22 7.18
C THR A 47 1.69 -4.06 5.99
N VAL A 48 2.50 -4.06 4.93
CA VAL A 48 2.27 -4.88 3.73
C VAL A 48 3.20 -6.08 3.79
N ASP A 49 2.65 -7.26 4.04
CA ASP A 49 3.37 -8.53 4.05
C ASP A 49 3.23 -9.27 2.72
N VAL A 50 4.20 -10.15 2.45
CA VAL A 50 4.11 -11.18 1.40
C VAL A 50 3.99 -12.53 2.07
N VAL A 51 2.93 -13.28 1.76
CA VAL A 51 2.68 -14.61 2.33
C VAL A 51 2.38 -15.63 1.23
N PRO A 52 2.66 -16.93 1.43
CA PRO A 52 2.23 -17.97 0.50
C PRO A 52 0.72 -17.95 0.30
N GLY A 53 0.27 -18.09 -0.95
CA GLY A 53 -1.14 -18.15 -1.26
C GLY A 53 -1.48 -17.63 -2.65
N ARG A 54 -2.76 -17.71 -3.00
CA ARG A 54 -3.27 -17.19 -4.26
C ARG A 54 -3.33 -15.66 -4.20
N GLY A 55 -2.51 -14.99 -5.01
CA GLY A 55 -2.58 -13.54 -5.25
C GLY A 55 -3.90 -13.12 -5.87
N ALA A 56 -4.17 -11.81 -5.83
CA ALA A 56 -5.38 -11.27 -6.44
C ALA A 56 -5.24 -11.25 -7.98
N GLY A 57 -6.31 -11.55 -8.72
CA GLY A 57 -6.23 -11.95 -10.13
C GLY A 57 -5.60 -10.94 -11.12
N PHE A 58 -5.47 -9.67 -10.75
CA PHE A 58 -4.84 -8.62 -11.56
C PHE A 58 -3.57 -8.04 -10.91
N SER A 59 -3.05 -8.67 -9.87
CA SER A 59 -1.92 -8.17 -9.08
C SER A 59 -0.63 -8.85 -9.54
N LEU A 60 0.48 -8.12 -9.59
CA LEU A 60 1.76 -8.61 -10.14
C LEU A 60 2.30 -9.88 -9.47
N GLU A 61 1.98 -10.12 -8.20
CA GLU A 61 2.45 -11.28 -7.46
C GLU A 61 1.62 -12.56 -7.73
N ALA A 62 0.49 -12.46 -8.43
CA ALA A 62 -0.42 -13.57 -8.68
C ALA A 62 0.23 -14.83 -9.28
N PRO A 63 1.15 -14.76 -10.27
CA PRO A 63 1.83 -15.94 -10.81
C PRO A 63 2.94 -16.50 -9.88
N GLU A 64 3.34 -15.76 -8.85
CA GLU A 64 4.50 -16.09 -7.99
C GLU A 64 4.15 -17.02 -6.82
N GLY A 65 2.90 -17.49 -6.73
CA GLY A 65 2.44 -18.37 -5.63
C GLY A 65 2.37 -17.70 -4.26
N VAL A 66 2.43 -16.36 -4.24
CA VAL A 66 2.32 -15.53 -3.04
C VAL A 66 1.15 -14.54 -3.19
N ARG A 67 0.82 -13.85 -2.09
CA ARG A 67 -0.13 -12.75 -2.06
C ARG A 67 0.32 -11.67 -1.09
N PHE A 68 -0.09 -10.44 -1.36
CA PHE A 68 0.03 -9.37 -0.38
C PHE A 68 -1.03 -9.50 0.73
N LEU A 69 -0.63 -9.24 1.97
CA LEU A 69 -1.50 -9.17 3.13
C LEU A 69 -1.29 -7.84 3.85
N ILE A 70 -2.36 -7.05 3.97
CA ILE A 70 -2.34 -5.84 4.80
C ILE A 70 -2.65 -6.22 6.23
N ARG A 71 -1.75 -5.85 7.15
CA ARG A 71 -2.01 -5.83 8.59
C ARG A 71 -2.12 -4.39 9.02
N SER A 72 -3.05 -4.12 9.92
CA SER A 72 -3.23 -2.79 10.49
C SER A 72 -3.20 -2.84 12.00
N ARG A 73 -2.69 -1.76 12.58
CA ARG A 73 -2.87 -1.43 14.00
C ARG A 73 -3.16 0.06 14.12
N LEU A 74 -3.77 0.46 15.21
CA LEU A 74 -3.88 1.88 15.52
C LEU A 74 -2.49 2.48 15.70
N LEU A 75 -2.33 3.72 15.24
CA LEU A 75 -1.17 4.53 15.59
C LEU A 75 -1.21 4.83 17.10
N THR A 76 -0.04 4.87 17.71
CA THR A 76 0.13 5.36 19.08
C THR A 76 -0.06 6.88 19.13
N GLU A 77 -0.29 7.43 20.32
CA GLU A 77 -0.40 8.89 20.49
C GLU A 77 0.86 9.62 20.00
N GLN A 78 2.04 9.03 20.19
CA GLN A 78 3.30 9.58 19.71
C GLN A 78 3.36 9.58 18.18
N GLU A 79 3.03 8.46 17.53
CA GLU A 79 3.02 8.36 16.06
C GLU A 79 1.98 9.30 15.43
N LEU A 80 0.82 9.49 16.08
CA LEU A 80 -0.17 10.48 15.66
C LEU A 80 0.37 11.91 15.75
N ALA A 81 1.08 12.25 16.83
CA ALA A 81 1.66 13.57 17.00
C ALA A 81 2.76 13.89 15.97
N GLU A 82 3.45 12.87 15.44
CA GLU A 82 4.45 13.03 14.36
C GLU A 82 3.81 13.33 13.00
N LEU A 83 2.53 13.01 12.81
CA LEU A 83 1.78 13.26 11.57
C LEU A 83 1.10 14.64 11.50
N GLY A 84 0.97 15.35 12.64
CA GLY A 84 0.40 16.70 12.73
C GLY A 84 -0.94 16.78 13.45
#